data_AF-A0A6G4X8T5-F1
#
_entry.id   AF-A0A6G4X8T5-F1
#
_cell.length_a   1.000
_cell.length_b   1.000
_cell.length_c   1.000
_cell.angle_alpha   90.00
_cell.angle_beta   90.00
_cell.angle_gamma   90.00
#
_symmetry.space_group_name_H-M   'P 1'
#
loop_
_entity.id
_entity.type
_entity.pdbx_description
1 polymer ?
#
loop_
_entity_poly.entity_id
_entity_poly.type
_entity_poly.pdbx_seq_one_letter_code
_entity_poly.pdbx_strand_id
1 'polypeptide(L)'
;MGLWSLLFKRRLVKEPPEGVRPRSEEDLRASLLALNGPDVPWAVRDGAPEGADFVAEWRLANRVVRTLTIRMLLLPEEHEVLAIEEQHEVSAYRQQWGRGPARTVRKEWTLERGADGRRHFRESFSFDSADMTQCVLDTVLQAGWTWRSLLSKDF
;
A
#
# COMPACT_ATOMS: atom_id res chain seq x y z
N MET A 1 30.42 -5.36 -7.74
CA MET A 1 30.94 -4.50 -6.65
C MET A 1 30.51 -3.06 -6.86
N GLY A 2 29.43 -2.66 -6.17
CA GLY A 2 29.33 -1.34 -5.52
C GLY A 2 29.20 -0.08 -6.36
N LEU A 3 28.05 0.14 -7.01
CA LEU A 3 27.65 1.50 -7.42
C LEU A 3 26.18 1.86 -7.10
N TRP A 4 25.56 1.15 -6.14
CA TRP A 4 24.17 1.39 -5.73
C TRP A 4 24.03 1.77 -4.24
N SER A 5 25.12 1.71 -3.48
CA SER A 5 25.11 1.81 -2.01
C SER A 5 25.06 3.23 -1.44
N LEU A 6 25.11 4.28 -2.27
CA LEU A 6 25.30 5.66 -1.78
C LEU A 6 24.14 6.64 -2.03
N LEU A 7 23.04 6.22 -2.70
CA LEU A 7 21.96 7.16 -3.07
C LEU A 7 20.65 7.06 -2.27
N PHE A 8 20.45 6.04 -1.42
CA PHE A 8 19.15 5.84 -0.77
C PHE A 8 19.13 6.32 0.68
N LYS A 9 19.02 7.64 0.87
CA LYS A 9 18.72 8.27 2.17
C LYS A 9 17.39 7.70 2.73
N ARG A 10 17.47 7.10 3.92
CA ARG A 10 16.39 6.46 4.72
C ARG A 10 15.65 5.32 4.00
N ARG A 11 16.26 4.13 4.04
CA ARG A 11 15.65 2.86 3.64
C ARG A 11 15.05 2.18 4.88
N LEU A 12 13.73 1.98 4.93
CA LEU A 12 13.14 1.09 5.93
C LEU A 12 13.19 -0.33 5.36
N VAL A 13 13.90 -1.23 6.03
CA VAL A 13 13.99 -2.64 5.66
C VAL A 13 13.15 -3.45 6.65
N LYS A 14 12.35 -4.37 6.13
CA LYS A 14 11.57 -5.33 6.92
C LYS A 14 11.87 -6.72 6.39
N GLU A 15 12.36 -7.57 7.25
CA GLU A 15 12.74 -8.95 6.93
C GLU A 15 11.57 -9.89 7.21
N PRO A 16 11.47 -11.01 6.48
CA PRO A 16 10.51 -12.07 6.77
C PRO A 16 10.65 -12.60 8.21
N PRO A 17 9.58 -13.18 8.78
CA PRO A 17 9.70 -13.90 10.04
C PRO A 17 10.72 -15.04 9.96
N GLU A 18 11.38 -15.33 11.08
CA GLU A 18 12.36 -16.41 11.15
C GLU A 18 11.74 -17.76 10.73
N GLY A 19 12.48 -18.53 9.92
CA GLY A 19 12.04 -19.83 9.44
C GLY A 19 11.10 -19.81 8.23
N VAL A 20 10.61 -18.64 7.80
CA VAL A 20 9.86 -18.52 6.54
C VAL A 20 10.82 -18.60 5.37
N ARG A 21 10.68 -19.62 4.52
CA ARG A 21 11.46 -19.75 3.29
C ARG A 21 10.85 -18.91 2.18
N PRO A 22 11.67 -18.24 1.35
CA PRO A 22 11.16 -17.52 0.19
C PRO A 22 10.38 -18.45 -0.74
N ARG A 23 9.16 -18.04 -1.09
CA ARG A 23 8.35 -18.65 -2.14
C ARG A 23 8.82 -18.18 -3.51
N SER A 24 8.35 -18.86 -4.56
CA SER A 24 8.63 -18.45 -5.94
C SER A 24 8.07 -17.05 -6.23
N GLU A 25 8.62 -16.40 -7.25
CA GLU A 25 8.09 -15.13 -7.75
C GLU A 25 6.61 -15.26 -8.15
N GLU A 26 6.25 -16.34 -8.86
CA GLU A 26 4.89 -16.62 -9.29
C GLU A 26 3.91 -16.73 -8.11
N ASP A 27 4.31 -17.40 -7.02
CA ASP A 27 3.50 -17.50 -5.81
C ASP A 27 3.30 -16.13 -5.14
N LEU A 28 4.34 -15.29 -5.10
CA LEU A 28 4.23 -13.93 -4.57
C LEU A 28 3.29 -13.08 -5.43
N ARG A 29 3.45 -13.14 -6.77
CA ARG A 29 2.57 -12.43 -7.72
C ARG A 29 1.11 -12.83 -7.52
N ALA A 30 0.84 -14.13 -7.43
CA ALA A 30 -0.51 -14.66 -7.17
C ALA A 30 -1.06 -14.18 -5.82
N SER A 31 -0.23 -14.21 -4.77
CA SER A 31 -0.63 -13.78 -3.42
C SER A 31 -0.97 -12.28 -3.38
N LEU A 32 -0.19 -11.44 -4.05
CA LEU A 32 -0.45 -9.99 -4.16
C LEU A 32 -1.75 -9.70 -4.92
N LEU A 33 -1.99 -10.39 -6.03
CA LEU A 33 -3.23 -10.23 -6.80
C LEU A 33 -4.47 -10.76 -6.04
N ALA A 34 -4.31 -11.78 -5.20
CA ALA A 34 -5.36 -12.34 -4.37
C ALA A 34 -5.81 -11.42 -3.23
N LEU A 35 -5.07 -10.34 -2.95
CA LEU A 35 -5.51 -9.28 -2.02
C LEU A 35 -6.73 -8.51 -2.53
N ASN A 36 -7.00 -8.55 -3.84
CA ASN A 36 -8.19 -7.95 -4.40
C ASN A 36 -9.45 -8.72 -3.97
N GLY A 37 -10.47 -7.99 -3.52
CA GLY A 37 -11.75 -8.60 -3.13
C GLY A 37 -12.89 -7.58 -3.15
N PRO A 38 -14.15 -8.05 -3.14
CA PRO A 38 -15.33 -7.18 -3.21
C PRO A 38 -15.44 -6.23 -2.02
N ASP A 39 -14.89 -6.61 -0.87
CA ASP A 39 -14.91 -5.83 0.37
C ASP A 39 -13.59 -5.08 0.63
N VAL A 40 -12.65 -5.12 -0.31
CA VAL A 40 -11.36 -4.43 -0.21
C VAL A 40 -11.45 -3.10 -0.95
N PRO A 41 -11.25 -1.95 -0.28
CA PRO A 41 -11.50 -0.62 -0.87
C PRO A 41 -10.35 -0.12 -1.78
N TRP A 42 -9.33 -0.93 -1.99
CA TRP A 42 -8.14 -0.68 -2.81
C TRP A 42 -7.87 -1.88 -3.70
N ALA A 43 -7.04 -1.70 -4.72
CA ALA A 43 -6.72 -2.75 -5.68
C ALA A 43 -5.21 -2.88 -5.92
N VAL A 44 -4.75 -4.11 -6.08
CA VAL A 44 -3.42 -4.43 -6.62
C VAL A 44 -3.57 -4.72 -8.11
N ARG A 45 -2.85 -3.98 -8.93
CA ARG A 45 -2.86 -4.11 -10.39
C ARG A 45 -1.44 -4.19 -10.94
N ASP A 46 -1.35 -4.56 -12.22
CA ASP A 46 -0.13 -4.42 -13.01
C ASP A 46 0.42 -2.98 -12.94
N GLY A 47 1.73 -2.87 -12.74
CA GLY A 47 2.43 -1.60 -12.57
C GLY A 47 3.35 -1.21 -13.73
N ALA A 48 3.30 -1.93 -14.87
CA ALA A 48 4.20 -1.68 -15.98
C ALA A 48 4.14 -0.23 -16.51
N PRO A 49 2.97 0.45 -16.57
CA PRO A 49 2.90 1.87 -16.94
C PRO A 49 3.68 2.80 -16.00
N GLU A 50 3.87 2.38 -14.75
CA GLU A 50 4.62 3.09 -13.72
C GLU A 50 6.04 2.55 -13.52
N GLY A 51 6.55 1.70 -14.41
CA GLY A 51 7.87 1.08 -14.27
C GLY A 51 8.01 0.24 -13.01
N ALA A 52 6.91 -0.36 -12.56
CA ALA A 52 6.82 -1.27 -11.42
C ALA A 52 6.28 -2.63 -11.91
N ASP A 53 6.44 -3.68 -11.12
CA ASP A 53 5.71 -4.94 -11.36
C ASP A 53 4.24 -4.79 -10.95
N PHE A 54 4.02 -4.14 -9.80
CA PHE A 54 2.67 -3.92 -9.27
C PHE A 54 2.50 -2.52 -8.72
N VAL A 55 1.24 -2.08 -8.73
CA VAL A 55 0.79 -0.91 -7.97
C VAL A 55 -0.39 -1.34 -7.11
N ALA A 56 -0.24 -1.20 -5.79
CA ALA A 56 -1.40 -1.16 -4.90
C ALA A 56 -1.91 0.28 -4.87
N GLU A 57 -3.19 0.48 -5.16
CA GLU A 57 -3.80 1.80 -5.27
C GLU A 57 -5.10 1.88 -4.47
N TRP A 58 -5.20 2.93 -3.63
CA TRP A 58 -6.45 3.33 -3.00
C TRP A 58 -6.84 4.73 -3.46
N ARG A 59 -7.95 4.83 -4.18
CA ARG A 59 -8.59 6.11 -4.56
C ARG A 59 -9.73 6.45 -3.62
N LEU A 60 -9.64 7.62 -3.01
CA LEU A 60 -10.62 8.15 -2.08
C LEU A 60 -11.24 9.39 -2.72
N ALA A 61 -12.50 9.27 -3.13
CA ALA A 61 -13.25 10.39 -3.66
C ALA A 61 -14.16 10.96 -2.57
N ASN A 62 -13.80 12.12 -2.02
CA ASN A 62 -14.69 12.94 -1.19
C ASN A 62 -14.58 14.41 -1.62
N ARG A 63 -14.78 15.39 -0.71
CA ARG A 63 -14.53 16.83 -0.98
C ARG A 63 -13.12 17.11 -1.53
N VAL A 64 -12.18 16.18 -1.30
CA VAL A 64 -10.84 16.14 -1.88
C VAL A 64 -10.61 14.75 -2.48
N VAL A 65 -10.01 14.68 -3.66
CA VAL A 65 -9.57 13.42 -4.28
C VAL A 65 -8.19 13.08 -3.70
N ARG A 66 -8.07 11.94 -3.04
CA ARG A 66 -6.79 11.42 -2.56
C ARG A 66 -6.49 10.08 -3.21
N THR A 67 -5.25 9.88 -3.62
CA THR A 67 -4.76 8.61 -4.13
C THR A 67 -3.53 8.22 -3.33
N LEU A 68 -3.54 7.01 -2.77
CA LEU A 68 -2.36 6.39 -2.20
C LEU A 68 -1.91 5.28 -3.12
N THR A 69 -0.62 5.28 -3.44
CA THR A 69 -0.01 4.25 -4.26
C THR A 69 1.19 3.65 -3.55
N ILE A 70 1.33 2.34 -3.69
CA ILE A 70 2.56 1.62 -3.40
C ILE A 70 3.00 1.00 -4.71
N ARG A 71 4.05 1.54 -5.31
CA ARG A 71 4.72 0.92 -6.45
C ARG A 71 5.66 -0.14 -5.91
N MET A 72 5.64 -1.33 -6.51
CA MET A 72 6.45 -2.48 -6.10
C MET A 72 7.25 -3.01 -7.29
N LEU A 73 8.56 -3.16 -7.09
CA LEU A 73 9.45 -3.87 -8.01
C LEU A 73 9.97 -5.12 -7.32
N LEU A 74 9.78 -6.28 -7.95
CA LEU A 74 10.25 -7.57 -7.45
C LEU A 74 11.69 -7.78 -7.93
N LEU A 75 12.55 -8.24 -7.02
CA LEU A 75 13.92 -8.65 -7.29
C LEU A 75 14.04 -10.15 -6.98
N PRO A 76 13.76 -11.04 -7.95
CA PRO A 76 13.63 -12.48 -7.69
C PRO A 76 14.91 -13.14 -7.20
N GLU A 77 16.07 -12.71 -7.71
CA GLU A 77 17.36 -13.27 -7.30
C GLU A 77 17.65 -13.05 -5.80
N GLU A 78 17.23 -11.89 -5.28
CA GLU A 78 17.46 -11.48 -3.89
C GLU A 78 16.26 -11.81 -2.98
N HIS A 79 15.14 -12.25 -3.55
CA HIS A 79 13.84 -12.37 -2.87
C HIS A 79 13.46 -11.09 -2.13
N GLU A 80 13.59 -9.96 -2.82
CA GLU A 80 13.29 -8.63 -2.28
C GLU A 80 12.19 -7.93 -3.06
N VAL A 81 11.43 -7.09 -2.38
CA VAL A 81 10.51 -6.13 -2.99
C VAL A 81 10.99 -4.73 -2.66
N LEU A 82 11.32 -3.94 -3.68
CA LEU A 82 11.51 -2.52 -3.54
C LEU A 82 10.14 -1.85 -3.59
N ALA A 83 9.86 -0.96 -2.63
CA ALA A 83 8.56 -0.31 -2.53
C ALA A 83 8.71 1.21 -2.40
N ILE A 84 7.93 1.94 -3.19
CA ILE A 84 7.81 3.40 -3.11
C ILE A 84 6.36 3.72 -2.76
N GLU A 85 6.15 4.38 -1.62
CA GLU A 85 4.84 4.86 -1.18
C GLU A 85 4.67 6.33 -1.55
N GLU A 86 3.61 6.64 -2.29
CA GLU A 86 3.26 8.00 -2.73
C GLU A 86 1.83 8.34 -2.33
N GLN A 87 1.62 9.60 -1.92
CA GLN A 87 0.30 10.15 -1.65
C GLN A 87 0.08 11.40 -2.49
N HIS A 88 -0.99 11.38 -3.27
CA HIS A 88 -1.44 12.50 -4.09
C HIS A 88 -2.77 13.02 -3.54
N GLU A 89 -2.86 14.32 -3.32
CA GLU A 89 -4.09 14.98 -2.86
C GLU A 89 -4.45 16.14 -3.79
N VAL A 90 -5.64 16.09 -4.36
CA VAL A 90 -6.17 17.08 -5.29
C VAL A 90 -7.50 17.60 -4.75
N SER A 91 -7.53 18.90 -4.43
CA SER A 91 -8.73 19.65 -4.05
C SER A 91 -9.01 20.76 -5.07
N ALA A 92 -10.22 21.34 -5.03
CA ALA A 92 -10.63 22.40 -5.95
C ALA A 92 -9.71 23.65 -5.97
N TYR A 93 -8.92 23.86 -4.91
CA TYR A 93 -8.06 25.03 -4.76
C TYR A 93 -6.59 24.70 -4.44
N ARG A 94 -6.22 23.41 -4.34
CA ARG A 94 -4.88 22.99 -3.92
C ARG A 94 -4.53 21.59 -4.41
N GLN A 95 -3.33 21.44 -4.95
CA GLN A 95 -2.70 20.13 -5.17
C GLN A 95 -1.53 19.96 -4.19
N GLN A 96 -1.50 18.85 -3.48
CA GLN A 96 -0.43 18.48 -2.56
C GLN A 96 0.09 17.10 -2.92
N TRP A 97 1.41 16.96 -2.83
CA TRP A 97 2.12 15.73 -3.13
C TRP A 97 3.03 15.38 -1.96
N GLY A 98 2.93 14.16 -1.47
CA GLY A 98 3.64 13.66 -0.28
C GLY A 98 4.25 12.28 -0.51
N ARG A 99 5.30 11.97 0.25
CA ARG A 99 6.04 10.71 0.19
C ARG A 99 6.40 10.15 1.56
N GLY A 100 6.55 8.82 1.60
CA GLY A 100 6.90 8.08 2.80
C GLY A 100 5.68 7.82 3.69
N PRO A 101 5.89 7.09 4.81
CA PRO A 101 4.81 6.64 5.68
C PRO A 101 4.13 7.83 6.37
N ALA A 102 3.11 8.36 5.71
CA ALA A 102 2.20 9.37 6.25
C ALA A 102 0.90 8.66 6.59
N ARG A 103 0.85 8.06 7.79
CA ARG A 103 -0.38 7.41 8.29
C ARG A 103 -1.49 8.45 8.28
N THR A 104 -2.50 8.23 7.45
CA THR A 104 -3.67 9.07 7.38
C THR A 104 -4.85 8.22 7.84
N VAL A 105 -5.44 8.61 8.98
CA VAL A 105 -6.62 7.95 9.53
C VAL A 105 -7.83 8.86 9.35
N ARG A 106 -8.94 8.34 8.84
CA ARG A 106 -10.24 9.01 8.75
C ARG A 106 -11.35 8.01 9.00
N LYS A 107 -12.28 8.37 9.88
CA LYS A 107 -13.50 7.62 10.12
C LYS A 107 -14.70 8.53 9.91
N GLU A 108 -15.72 8.04 9.22
CA GLU A 108 -17.01 8.71 9.11
C GLU A 108 -18.09 7.82 9.73
N TRP A 109 -19.00 8.47 10.44
CA TRP A 109 -20.11 7.84 11.13
C TRP A 109 -21.40 8.36 10.52
N THR A 110 -22.30 7.46 10.13
CA THR A 110 -23.66 7.80 9.74
C THR A 110 -24.60 7.53 10.91
N LEU A 111 -25.46 8.49 11.19
CA LEU A 111 -26.52 8.34 12.20
C LEU A 111 -27.72 7.66 11.55
N GLU A 112 -27.97 6.41 11.92
CA GLU A 112 -29.13 5.64 11.46
C GLU A 112 -30.19 5.58 12.56
N ARG A 113 -31.46 5.44 12.18
CA ARG A 113 -32.55 5.16 13.11
C ARG A 113 -32.91 3.69 13.03
N GLY A 114 -32.75 2.97 14.15
CA GLY A 114 -33.07 1.55 14.26
C GLY A 114 -34.57 1.29 14.21
N ALA A 115 -34.93 0.02 14.02
CA ALA A 115 -36.33 -0.43 14.01
C ALA A 115 -37.07 -0.18 15.34
N ASP A 116 -36.32 0.03 16.43
CA ASP A 116 -36.81 0.40 17.75
C ASP A 116 -37.01 1.93 17.93
N GLY A 117 -36.78 2.72 16.87
CA GLY A 117 -36.88 4.17 16.87
C GLY A 117 -35.68 4.90 17.49
N ARG A 118 -34.69 4.16 18.03
CA ARG A 118 -33.47 4.73 18.64
C ARG A 118 -32.46 5.10 17.56
N ARG A 119 -31.59 6.05 17.90
CA ARG A 119 -30.50 6.48 17.03
C ARG A 119 -29.26 5.62 17.29
N HIS A 120 -28.69 5.06 16.24
CA HIS A 120 -27.44 4.33 16.29
C HIS A 120 -26.42 5.03 15.39
N PHE A 121 -25.20 5.20 15.89
CA PHE A 121 -24.08 5.56 15.04
C PHE A 121 -23.57 4.29 14.38
N ARG A 122 -23.55 4.27 13.06
CA ARG A 122 -22.92 3.24 12.24
C ARG A 122 -21.67 3.83 11.61
N GLU A 123 -20.53 3.17 11.73
CA GLU A 123 -19.34 3.54 10.97
C GLU A 123 -19.67 3.34 9.48
N SER A 124 -19.76 4.43 8.73
CA SER A 124 -20.07 4.40 7.30
C SER A 124 -18.82 4.40 6.44
N PHE A 125 -17.68 4.77 7.02
CA PHE A 125 -16.40 4.82 6.33
C PHE A 125 -15.25 4.72 7.32
N SER A 126 -14.29 3.83 7.06
CA SER A 126 -12.99 3.81 7.72
C SER A 126 -11.91 3.88 6.66
N PHE A 127 -10.90 4.70 6.93
CA PHE A 127 -9.70 4.84 6.13
C PHE A 127 -8.52 4.90 7.09
N ASP A 128 -7.64 3.92 7.04
CA ASP A 128 -6.30 4.03 7.58
C ASP A 128 -5.35 3.65 6.44
N SER A 129 -4.50 4.58 6.00
CA SER A 129 -3.52 4.25 4.95
C SER A 129 -2.59 3.12 5.36
N ALA A 130 -2.40 2.89 6.67
CA ALA A 130 -1.67 1.75 7.17
C ALA A 130 -2.34 0.42 6.84
N ASP A 131 -3.65 0.36 6.63
CA ASP A 131 -4.35 -0.90 6.35
C ASP A 131 -3.88 -1.51 5.02
N MET A 132 -3.84 -0.71 3.95
CA MET A 132 -3.33 -1.18 2.64
C MET A 132 -1.84 -1.53 2.74
N THR A 133 -1.03 -0.63 3.30
CA THR A 133 0.43 -0.83 3.40
C THR A 133 0.76 -2.07 4.22
N GLN A 134 0.06 -2.29 5.33
CA GLN A 134 0.28 -3.44 6.21
C GLN A 134 -0.17 -4.74 5.53
N CYS A 135 -1.34 -4.77 4.86
CA CYS A 135 -1.78 -5.97 4.12
C CYS A 135 -0.79 -6.37 3.02
N VAL A 136 -0.29 -5.40 2.24
CA VAL A 136 0.70 -5.66 1.19
C VAL A 136 2.02 -6.10 1.79
N LEU A 137 2.52 -5.39 2.81
CA LEU A 137 3.75 -5.73 3.52
C LEU A 137 3.69 -7.15 4.10
N ASP A 138 2.63 -7.48 4.84
CA ASP A 138 2.48 -8.79 5.47
C ASP A 138 2.44 -9.89 4.42
N THR A 139 1.77 -9.67 3.29
CA THR A 139 1.76 -10.64 2.18
C THR A 139 3.17 -10.93 1.65
N VAL A 140 3.98 -9.89 1.47
CA VAL A 140 5.38 -10.01 1.04
C VAL A 140 6.21 -10.76 2.10
N LEU A 141 6.12 -10.36 3.36
CA LEU A 141 6.89 -10.97 4.45
C LEU A 141 6.49 -12.44 4.69
N GLN A 142 5.20 -12.77 4.61
CA GLN A 142 4.70 -14.15 4.76
C GLN A 142 5.01 -15.04 3.55
N ALA A 143 5.28 -14.44 2.39
CA ALA A 143 5.87 -15.16 1.24
C ALA A 143 7.38 -15.39 1.40
N GLY A 144 8.00 -14.89 2.47
CA GLY A 144 9.44 -15.03 2.70
C GLY A 144 10.29 -14.03 1.92
N TRP A 145 9.71 -12.93 1.45
CA TRP A 145 10.43 -11.88 0.70
C TRP A 145 10.71 -10.67 1.59
N THR A 146 11.89 -10.08 1.44
CA THR A 146 12.29 -8.88 2.19
C THR A 146 11.66 -7.64 1.57
N TRP A 147 11.11 -6.76 2.41
CA TRP A 147 10.57 -5.49 1.97
C TRP A 147 11.56 -4.35 2.19
N ARG A 148 11.77 -3.53 1.15
CA ARG A 148 12.62 -2.35 1.21
C ARG A 148 11.86 -1.11 0.73
N SER A 149 11.51 -0.24 1.68
CA SER A 149 10.90 1.04 1.37
C SER A 149 11.95 2.05 0.92
N LEU A 150 11.66 2.75 -0.18
CA LEU A 150 12.48 3.79 -0.79
C LEU A 150 11.76 5.14 -0.71
N LEU A 151 12.51 6.21 -0.46
CA LEU A 151 12.03 7.60 -0.59
C LEU A 151 12.24 8.18 -2.01
N SER A 152 12.76 7.37 -2.94
CA SER A 152 13.07 7.73 -4.33
C SER A 152 11.80 7.87 -5.18
N LYS A 153 11.91 8.50 -6.35
CA LYS A 153 10.81 8.60 -7.34
C LYS A 153 10.75 7.42 -8.28
N ASP A 154 11.90 6.81 -8.46
CA ASP A 154 12.14 5.74 -9.40
C ASP A 154 12.93 4.65 -8.68
N PHE A 155 12.82 3.42 -9.17
CA PHE A 155 13.54 2.27 -8.65
C PHE A 155 15.02 2.29 -9.02
#